data_AF-Q1M9Z8-F1
#
_entry.id   AF-Q1M9Z8-F1
#
_cell.length_a   1.000
_cell.length_b   1.000
_cell.length_c   1.000
_cell.angle_alpha   90.00
_cell.angle_beta   90.00
_cell.angle_gamma   90.00
#
_symmetry.space_group_name_H-M   'P 1'
#
loop_
_entity.id
_entity.type
_entity.pdbx_description
1 polymer ?
#
loop_
_entity_poly.entity_id
_entity_poly.type
_entity_poly.pdbx_seq_one_letter_code
_entity_poly.pdbx_strand_id
1 'polypeptide(L)'
;MSRYTITVTRTASRHTDPDAIIGYDRPLQTFFLQAFPDAGGEDLELWLGTDLREFETLSQLRSAAIARGFDFIPLASGILHRLLDDHAREARHAVSDPIIQDLLERTSAR
;
A
#
# COMPACT_ATOMS: atom_id res chain seq x y z
N MET A 1 -6.85 -6.05 -1.17
CA MET A 1 -5.80 -5.43 -0.35
C MET A 1 -4.75 -6.47 -0.07
N SER A 2 -3.64 -6.35 -0.77
CA SER A 2 -2.45 -7.16 -0.55
C SER A 2 -1.67 -6.65 0.67
N ARG A 3 -0.99 -7.56 1.36
CA ARG A 3 -0.17 -7.27 2.55
C ARG A 3 1.06 -8.17 2.54
N TYR A 4 2.22 -7.59 2.78
CA TYR A 4 3.50 -8.29 2.85
C TYR A 4 4.34 -7.78 4.02
N THR A 5 4.87 -8.70 4.81
CA THR A 5 5.84 -8.40 5.87
C THR A 5 7.18 -8.04 5.25
N ILE A 6 7.76 -6.92 5.69
CA ILE A 6 9.03 -6.37 5.22
C ILE A 6 9.82 -5.79 6.39
N THR A 7 11.08 -5.42 6.14
CA THR A 7 11.87 -4.68 7.10
C THR A 7 11.84 -3.18 6.80
N VAL A 8 11.50 -2.37 7.79
CA VAL A 8 11.62 -0.90 7.75
C VAL A 8 12.74 -0.45 8.66
N THR A 9 13.57 0.48 8.22
CA THR A 9 14.69 1.03 8.99
C THR A 9 14.43 2.49 9.33
N ARG A 10 14.60 2.87 10.60
CA ARG A 10 14.72 4.28 10.99
C ARG A 10 16.11 4.78 10.61
N THR A 11 16.18 5.77 9.74
CA THR A 11 17.46 6.22 9.16
C THR A 11 18.39 6.86 10.19
N ALA A 12 17.83 7.57 11.19
CA ALA A 12 18.61 8.25 12.21
C ALA A 12 19.33 7.30 13.19
N SER A 13 18.66 6.24 13.64
CA SER A 13 19.20 5.31 14.64
C SER A 13 19.63 3.96 14.08
N ARG A 14 19.28 3.67 12.82
CA ARG A 14 19.42 2.34 12.19
C ARG A 14 18.65 1.22 12.90
N HIS A 15 17.70 1.56 13.78
CA HIS A 15 16.78 0.59 14.33
C HIS A 15 15.83 0.07 13.24
N THR A 16 15.49 -1.22 13.30
CA THR A 16 14.71 -1.90 12.26
C THR A 16 13.44 -2.50 12.84
N ASP A 17 12.33 -2.34 12.14
CA ASP A 17 11.11 -3.12 12.31
C ASP A 17 11.12 -4.28 11.30
N PRO A 18 11.31 -5.55 11.73
CA PRO A 18 11.24 -6.70 10.83
C PRO A 18 9.80 -7.11 10.47
N ASP A 19 8.80 -6.59 11.18
CA ASP A 19 7.40 -7.01 11.10
C ASP A 19 6.50 -5.94 10.45
N ALA A 20 7.10 -4.92 9.84
CA ALA A 20 6.40 -3.87 9.11
C ALA A 20 5.60 -4.43 7.93
N ILE A 21 4.46 -3.81 7.63
CA ILE A 21 3.55 -4.23 6.56
C ILE A 21 3.56 -3.21 5.42
N ILE A 22 3.79 -3.70 4.20
CA ILE A 22 3.58 -2.95 2.96
C ILE A 22 2.49 -3.60 2.13
N GLY A 23 1.71 -2.81 1.39
CA GLY A 23 0.65 -3.36 0.56
C GLY A 23 0.04 -2.34 -0.40
N TYR A 24 -0.98 -2.81 -1.13
CA TYR A 24 -1.85 -1.98 -1.95
C TYR A 24 -3.30 -2.11 -1.46
N ASP A 25 -3.93 -0.99 -1.15
CA ASP A 25 -5.34 -0.90 -0.80
C ASP A 25 -6.15 -0.55 -2.06
N ARG A 26 -6.98 -1.48 -2.53
CA ARG A 26 -7.85 -1.28 -3.69
C ARG A 26 -8.94 -0.23 -3.47
N PRO A 27 -9.76 -0.28 -2.39
CA PRO A 27 -10.71 0.79 -2.08
C PRO A 27 -10.09 2.19 -2.08
N LEU A 28 -8.93 2.36 -1.46
CA LEU A 28 -8.23 3.64 -1.40
C LEU A 28 -7.34 3.90 -2.62
N GLN A 29 -7.16 2.93 -3.52
CA GLN A 29 -6.30 3.02 -4.69
C GLN A 29 -4.88 3.53 -4.38
N THR A 30 -4.32 3.11 -3.25
CA THR A 30 -3.03 3.61 -2.74
C THR A 30 -2.15 2.47 -2.26
N PHE A 31 -0.84 2.62 -2.43
CA PHE A 31 0.14 1.87 -1.65
C PHE A 31 0.14 2.39 -0.21
N PHE A 32 0.39 1.49 0.74
CA PHE A 32 0.46 1.84 2.16
C PHE A 32 1.66 1.19 2.83
N LEU A 33 2.09 1.80 3.95
CA LEU A 33 3.16 1.32 4.80
C LEU A 33 2.75 1.47 6.27
N GLN A 34 2.91 0.41 7.04
CA GLN A 34 2.68 0.35 8.48
C GLN A 34 3.94 -0.18 9.15
N ALA A 35 4.51 0.54 10.12
CA ALA A 35 5.69 0.09 10.88
C ALA A 35 5.66 0.64 12.30
N PHE A 36 6.09 -0.20 13.27
CA PHE A 36 6.09 -0.03 14.73
C PHE A 36 4.70 0.33 15.31
N PRO A 37 4.20 -0.27 16.42
CA PRO A 37 4.95 -0.86 17.51
C PRO A 37 4.57 -2.32 17.82
N ASP A 38 5.37 -2.95 18.67
CA ASP A 38 5.06 -4.24 19.28
C ASP A 38 4.29 -4.13 20.61
N ALA A 39 3.86 -5.30 21.09
CA ALA A 39 3.15 -5.69 22.32
C ALA A 39 1.87 -4.94 22.75
N GLY A 40 1.75 -3.62 22.56
CA GLY A 40 0.61 -2.80 23.01
C GLY A 40 -0.35 -2.33 21.91
N GLY A 41 0.05 -2.45 20.64
CA GLY A 41 -0.81 -2.49 19.44
C GLY A 41 -1.60 -1.24 19.00
N GLU A 42 -1.74 -0.20 19.80
CA GLU A 42 -2.71 0.88 19.49
C GLU A 42 -2.10 2.09 18.74
N ASP A 43 -0.80 2.39 18.89
CA ASP A 43 -0.18 3.61 18.32
C ASP A 43 0.95 3.30 17.33
N LEU A 44 0.63 3.27 16.03
CA LEU A 44 1.63 3.14 14.97
C LEU A 44 2.53 4.38 14.87
N GLU A 45 3.85 4.20 14.83
CA GLU A 45 4.75 5.34 14.63
C GLU A 45 4.79 5.79 13.17
N LEU A 46 4.61 4.83 12.25
CA LEU A 46 4.49 5.08 10.83
C LEU A 46 3.24 4.40 10.28
N TRP A 47 2.29 5.22 9.83
CA TRP A 47 1.18 4.80 8.99
C TRP A 47 1.05 5.78 7.82
N LEU A 48 1.23 5.27 6.61
CA LEU A 48 1.10 5.99 5.35
C LEU A 48 0.12 5.26 4.44
N GLY A 49 -0.60 5.97 3.57
CA GLY A 49 -1.55 5.37 2.62
C GLY A 49 -2.93 5.17 3.24
N THR A 50 -3.41 6.17 3.97
CA THR A 50 -4.72 6.19 4.65
C THR A 50 -5.78 6.93 3.86
N ASP A 51 -5.39 7.70 2.84
CA ASP A 51 -6.29 8.49 2.01
C ASP A 51 -6.44 7.95 0.58
N LEU A 52 -7.54 8.33 -0.07
CA LEU A 52 -7.83 7.96 -1.44
C LEU A 52 -6.73 8.51 -2.38
N ARG A 53 -6.05 7.60 -3.10
CA ARG A 53 -4.99 7.86 -4.08
C ARG A 53 -3.80 8.64 -3.52
N GLU A 54 -3.50 8.47 -2.22
CA GLU A 54 -2.39 9.17 -1.55
C GLU A 54 -1.03 8.85 -2.20
N PHE A 55 -0.78 7.56 -2.46
CA PHE A 55 0.46 7.06 -3.06
C PHE A 55 0.15 6.05 -4.18
N GLU A 56 0.11 6.51 -5.42
CA GLU A 56 -0.18 5.67 -6.59
C GLU A 56 1.04 4.86 -7.07
N THR A 57 2.23 5.14 -6.53
CA THR A 57 3.47 4.44 -6.85
C THR A 57 4.30 4.13 -5.60
N LEU A 58 5.09 3.04 -5.65
CA LEU A 58 6.05 2.72 -4.59
C LEU A 58 7.12 3.82 -4.39
N SER A 59 7.45 4.58 -5.44
CA SER A 59 8.38 5.71 -5.34
C SER A 59 7.80 6.83 -4.48
N GLN A 60 6.52 7.19 -4.67
CA GLN A 60 5.86 8.22 -3.86
C GLN A 60 5.78 7.79 -2.39
N LEU A 61 5.40 6.53 -2.14
CA LEU A 61 5.37 5.97 -0.79
C LEU A 61 6.75 6.02 -0.13
N ARG A 62 7.81 5.66 -0.86
CA ARG A 62 9.19 5.71 -0.35
C ARG A 62 9.63 7.14 -0.04
N SER A 63 9.35 8.10 -0.91
CA SER A 63 9.67 9.51 -0.67
C SER A 63 9.01 10.03 0.61
N ALA A 64 7.75 9.67 0.86
CA ALA A 64 7.04 10.02 2.08
C ALA A 64 7.64 9.34 3.33
N ALA A 65 8.01 8.06 3.24
CA ALA A 65 8.71 7.36 4.32
C ALA A 65 10.06 8.03 4.65
N ILE A 66 10.87 8.38 3.64
CA ILE A 66 12.16 9.04 3.82
C ILE A 66 11.98 10.41 4.48
N ALA A 67 10.97 11.18 4.07
CA ALA A 67 10.67 12.48 4.68
C ALA A 67 10.32 12.37 6.18
N ARG A 68 9.83 11.21 6.61
CA ARG A 68 9.55 10.88 8.02
C ARG A 68 10.71 10.18 8.74
N GLY A 69 11.86 10.00 8.08
CA GLY A 69 13.04 9.37 8.67
C GLY A 69 13.07 7.85 8.60
N PHE A 70 12.34 7.25 7.64
CA PHE A 70 12.28 5.80 7.44
C PHE A 70 12.65 5.40 6.01
N ASP A 71 13.23 4.21 5.84
CA ASP A 71 13.41 3.59 4.52
C ASP A 71 13.03 2.11 4.59
N PHE A 72 12.47 1.57 3.52
CA PHE A 72 12.06 0.16 3.40
C PHE A 72 12.79 -0.56 2.27
N ILE A 73 13.81 0.08 1.71
CA ILE A 73 14.69 -0.51 0.71
C ILE A 73 15.97 -1.01 1.42
N PRO A 74 16.47 -2.21 1.04
CA PRO A 74 15.98 -3.06 -0.05
C PRO A 74 14.73 -3.89 0.30
N LEU A 75 13.83 -4.03 -0.67
CA LEU A 75 12.75 -5.03 -0.64
C LEU A 75 13.25 -6.34 -1.26
N ALA A 76 12.89 -7.48 -0.64
CA ALA A 76 13.13 -8.78 -1.26
C ALA A 76 12.42 -8.85 -2.62
N SER A 77 13.13 -9.28 -3.67
CA SER A 77 12.64 -9.29 -5.05
C SER A 77 11.31 -10.05 -5.21
N GLY A 78 11.14 -11.17 -4.48
CA GLY A 78 9.89 -11.93 -4.48
C GLY A 78 8.71 -11.18 -3.86
N ILE A 79 8.94 -10.33 -2.86
CA ILE A 79 7.89 -9.47 -2.28
C ILE A 79 7.52 -8.38 -3.26
N LEU A 80 8.52 -7.69 -3.83
CA LEU A 80 8.29 -6.64 -4.83
C LEU A 80 7.48 -7.16 -6.02
N HIS A 81 7.83 -8.31 -6.56
CA HIS A 81 7.10 -8.92 -7.68
C HIS A 81 5.64 -9.20 -7.32
N ARG A 82 5.38 -9.84 -6.17
CA ARG A 82 4.00 -10.14 -5.75
C ARG A 82 3.18 -8.88 -5.47
N LEU A 83 3.78 -7.87 -4.86
CA LEU A 83 3.13 -6.59 -4.60
C LEU A 83 2.70 -5.88 -5.89
N LEU A 84 3.57 -5.88 -6.91
CA LEU A 84 3.26 -5.29 -8.21
C LEU A 84 2.23 -6.10 -9.00
N ASP A 85 2.28 -7.43 -8.94
CA ASP A 85 1.28 -8.29 -9.59
C ASP A 85 -0.11 -8.12 -8.97
N ASP A 86 -0.18 -8.07 -7.64
CA ASP A 86 -1.43 -7.79 -6.93
C ASP A 86 -1.97 -6.41 -7.25
N HIS A 87 -1.11 -5.37 -7.28
CA HIS A 87 -1.52 -4.03 -7.72
C HIS A 87 -2.09 -4.06 -9.14
N ALA A 88 -1.40 -4.72 -10.09
CA ALA A 88 -1.87 -4.83 -11.46
C ALA A 88 -3.21 -5.59 -11.58
N ARG A 89 -3.43 -6.62 -10.78
CA ARG A 89 -4.71 -7.35 -10.72
C ARG A 89 -5.80 -6.46 -10.11
N GLU A 90 -5.55 -5.85 -8.96
CA GLU A 90 -6.53 -5.08 -8.21
C GLU A 90 -6.91 -3.75 -8.90
N ALA A 91 -5.95 -3.06 -9.52
CA ALA A 91 -6.20 -1.84 -10.29
C ALA A 91 -7.06 -2.10 -11.55
N ARG A 92 -6.91 -3.27 -12.19
CA ARG A 92 -7.75 -3.67 -13.33
C ARG A 92 -9.20 -3.93 -12.94
N HIS A 93 -9.44 -4.47 -11.75
CA HIS A 93 -10.80 -4.77 -11.26
C HIS A 93 -11.59 -3.53 -10.82
N ALA A 94 -10.95 -2.39 -10.60
CA ALA A 94 -11.65 -1.13 -10.28
C ALA A 94 -12.48 -0.58 -11.46
N VAL A 95 -12.14 -0.97 -12.69
CA VAL A 95 -12.78 -0.47 -13.92
C VAL A 95 -13.97 -1.34 -14.35
N SER A 96 -14.07 -2.57 -13.85
CA SER A 96 -15.12 -3.52 -14.23
C SER A 96 -15.98 -3.88 -13.02
N ASP A 97 -16.74 -2.90 -12.51
CA ASP A 97 -17.84 -3.23 -11.61
C ASP A 97 -19.07 -3.59 -12.46
N PRO A 98 -19.45 -4.88 -12.54
CA PRO A 98 -20.57 -5.32 -13.37
C PRO A 98 -21.90 -4.68 -12.95
N ILE A 99 -22.00 -4.18 -11.71
CA ILE A 99 -23.20 -3.47 -11.23
C ILE A 99 -23.28 -2.09 -11.87
N ILE A 100 -22.16 -1.36 -11.94
CA ILE A 100 -22.11 -0.06 -12.62
C ILE A 100 -22.32 -0.24 -14.13
N GLN A 101 -21.75 -1.29 -14.71
CA GLN A 101 -21.91 -1.59 -16.13
C GLN A 101 -23.37 -1.94 -16.49
N ASP A 102 -24.02 -2.83 -15.72
CA ASP A 102 -25.44 -3.19 -15.93
C ASP A 102 -26.35 -1.97 -15.75
N LEU A 103 -26.05 -1.08 -14.80
CA LEU A 103 -26.81 0.16 -14.62
C LEU A 103 -26.67 1.11 -15.82
N LEU A 104 -25.46 1.31 -16.32
CA LEU A 104 -25.20 2.15 -17.50
C LEU A 104 -25.89 1.60 -18.76
N GLU A 105 -25.79 0.29 -19.00
CA GLU A 105 -26.42 -0.38 -20.13
C GLU A 105 -27.96 -0.26 -20.08
N ARG A 106 -28.57 -0.37 -18.90
CA ARG A 106 -30.02 -0.19 -18.70
C ARG A 106 -30.49 1.25 -18.89
N THR A 107 -29.65 2.24 -18.58
CA THR A 107 -30.01 3.66 -18.79
C THR A 107 -29.84 4.13 -20.23
N SER A 108 -28.96 3.50 -21.00
CA SER A 108 -28.73 3.82 -22.42
C SER A 108 -29.79 3.22 -23.36
N ALA A 109 -30.55 2.23 -22.89
CA ALA A 109 -31.60 1.53 -23.64
C ALA A 109 -32.99 2.21 -23.58
N ARG A 110 -33.08 3.49 -23.20
CA ARG A 110 -34.33 4.26 -23.11
C ARG A 110 -34.36 5.48 -24.01
#